data_AF-A0A7X7BG56-F1
#
_entry.id   AF-A0A7X7BG56-F1
#
_cell.length_a   1.000
_cell.length_b   1.000
_cell.length_c   1.000
_cell.angle_alpha   90.00
_cell.angle_beta   90.00
_cell.angle_gamma   90.00
#
_symmetry.space_group_name_H-M   'P 1'
#
loop_
_entity.id
_entity.type
_entity.pdbx_description
1 polymer ?
#
loop_
_entity_poly.entity_id
_entity_poly.type
_entity_poly.pdbx_seq_one_letter_code
_entity_poly.pdbx_strand_id
1 'polypeptide(L)'
;MRKKAYLIIVLCLLFVLSLMACSKDDFKIEAVRLRADSYLIISTDDFSRQIGDLVTISFPDKLEQPPVGSLAGISLSETIRESYPPQADARAVEIIDEKATVVTDPDTAERIAWHLGENAFLIDVRTEAEYTEGHISGAILMPPEVIADRLIDEIPDRDAVLLLYCRSGNRSAAAAKIVGELGYALVIDAGGIIQYSGDLITGPDPGPLP
;
A
#
# COMPACT_ATOMS: atom_id res chain seq x y z
N MET A 1 -3.38 36.30 20.03
CA MET A 1 -2.34 35.41 20.60
C MET A 1 -2.61 33.98 20.14
N ARG A 2 -1.92 33.49 19.11
CA ARG A 2 -1.96 32.08 18.69
C ARG A 2 -0.51 31.58 18.57
N LYS A 3 -0.12 30.78 19.56
CA LYS A 3 1.10 29.95 19.69
C LYS A 3 0.58 28.52 19.45
N LYS A 4 1.19 27.58 18.72
CA LYS A 4 2.55 27.36 18.22
C LYS A 4 2.43 26.39 17.02
N ALA A 5 2.96 26.78 15.86
CA ALA A 5 3.70 25.84 15.00
C ALA A 5 5.03 25.52 15.71
N TYR A 6 5.81 24.55 15.23
CA TYR A 6 7.07 24.04 15.81
C TYR A 6 6.91 22.89 16.82
N LEU A 7 6.75 21.66 16.31
CA LEU A 7 7.23 20.45 17.02
C LEU A 7 7.73 19.32 16.09
N ILE A 8 7.57 19.40 14.76
CA ILE A 8 7.94 18.29 13.86
C ILE A 8 9.44 18.30 13.44
N ILE A 9 10.21 19.36 13.74
CA ILE A 9 11.56 19.52 13.15
C ILE A 9 12.69 18.87 13.98
N VAL A 10 12.45 18.39 15.21
CA VAL A 10 13.56 17.96 16.10
C VAL A 10 13.85 16.45 16.08
N LEU A 11 12.95 15.61 15.56
CA LEU A 11 13.22 14.15 15.50
C LEU A 11 14.09 13.73 14.29
N CYS A 12 14.24 14.61 13.29
CA CYS A 12 15.01 14.33 12.07
C CYS A 12 16.54 14.34 12.29
N LEU A 13 17.03 14.91 13.40
CA LEU A 13 18.48 15.04 13.64
C LEU A 13 19.14 13.77 14.22
N LEU A 14 18.38 12.84 14.79
CA LEU A 14 18.90 11.56 15.30
C LEU A 14 19.00 10.49 14.21
N PHE A 15 18.32 10.69 13.08
CA PHE A 15 18.31 9.80 11.91
C PHE A 15 19.68 9.68 11.22
N VAL A 16 20.61 10.61 11.49
CA VAL A 16 21.90 10.69 10.76
C VAL A 16 22.98 9.78 11.34
N LEU A 17 22.90 9.35 12.61
CA LEU A 17 24.05 8.73 13.27
C LEU A 17 24.09 7.18 13.27
N SER A 18 22.99 6.49 12.94
CA SER A 18 22.95 5.02 12.97
C SER A 18 23.15 4.34 11.60
N LEU A 19 23.31 5.12 10.52
CA LEU A 19 23.48 4.61 9.14
C LEU A 19 24.95 4.64 8.65
N MET A 20 25.93 4.68 9.55
CA MET A 20 27.36 4.76 9.20
C MET A 20 27.97 3.41 8.78
N ALA A 21 27.24 2.65 7.95
CA ALA A 21 27.81 1.60 7.10
C ALA A 21 27.17 1.58 5.70
N CYS A 22 26.59 2.71 5.25
CA CYS A 22 26.15 2.86 3.87
C CYS A 22 27.37 3.02 2.94
N SER A 23 27.43 2.24 1.87
CA SER A 23 28.24 2.54 0.70
C SER A 23 27.81 3.91 0.14
N LYS A 24 28.70 4.64 -0.54
CA LYS A 24 28.34 5.94 -1.17
C LYS A 24 27.27 5.82 -2.26
N ASP A 25 26.93 4.59 -2.61
CA ASP A 25 26.15 4.20 -3.78
C ASP A 25 24.79 3.58 -3.40
N ASP A 26 24.49 3.41 -2.10
CA ASP A 26 23.18 2.89 -1.68
C ASP A 26 22.12 4.00 -1.74
N PHE A 27 20.94 3.69 -2.31
CA PHE A 27 19.79 4.62 -2.32
C PHE A 27 18.80 4.24 -1.22
N LYS A 28 18.00 5.22 -0.78
CA LYS A 28 17.09 5.07 0.37
C LYS A 28 15.65 5.24 -0.05
N ILE A 29 14.82 4.36 0.48
CA ILE A 29 13.37 4.43 0.31
C ILE A 29 12.66 4.32 1.66
N GLU A 30 11.49 4.92 1.75
CA GLU A 30 10.49 4.52 2.72
C GLU A 30 9.42 3.74 1.97
N ALA A 31 9.14 2.52 2.44
CA ALA A 31 8.22 1.63 1.77
C ALA A 31 7.36 0.85 2.76
N VAL A 32 6.12 0.58 2.35
CA VAL A 32 5.20 -0.25 3.11
C VAL A 32 5.31 -1.68 2.63
N ARG A 33 5.49 -2.63 3.55
CA ARG A 33 5.47 -4.05 3.19
C ARG A 33 4.05 -4.47 2.85
N LEU A 34 3.85 -4.96 1.63
CA LEU A 34 2.56 -5.45 1.15
C LEU A 34 2.35 -6.91 1.53
N ARG A 35 3.08 -7.83 0.89
CA ARG A 35 3.08 -9.26 1.21
C ARG A 35 4.31 -9.93 0.60
N ALA A 36 4.75 -11.04 1.19
CA ALA A 36 5.98 -11.72 0.82
C ALA A 36 7.13 -10.70 0.77
N ASP A 37 7.80 -10.59 -0.38
CA ASP A 37 8.92 -9.66 -0.63
C ASP A 37 8.49 -8.39 -1.37
N SER A 38 7.19 -8.12 -1.46
CA SER A 38 6.64 -6.98 -2.22
C SER A 38 6.44 -5.76 -1.34
N TYR A 39 6.87 -4.61 -1.84
CA TYR A 39 6.82 -3.32 -1.14
C TYR A 39 6.25 -2.23 -2.05
N LEU A 40 5.51 -1.32 -1.43
CA LEU A 40 5.02 -0.09 -2.06
C LEU A 40 5.91 1.08 -1.62
N ILE A 41 6.52 1.77 -2.59
CA ILE A 41 7.37 2.93 -2.32
C ILE A 41 6.50 4.13 -1.97
N ILE A 42 6.69 4.68 -0.77
CA ILE A 42 5.99 5.89 -0.28
C ILE A 42 6.87 7.14 -0.41
N SER A 43 8.18 6.96 -0.27
CA SER A 43 9.17 8.04 -0.41
C SER A 43 10.48 7.48 -0.93
N THR A 44 11.22 8.28 -1.69
CA THR A 44 12.55 7.91 -2.20
C THR A 44 13.40 9.16 -2.43
N ASP A 45 14.71 9.03 -2.25
CA ASP A 45 15.70 10.05 -2.63
C ASP A 45 16.18 9.93 -4.08
N ASP A 46 15.72 8.91 -4.82
CA ASP A 46 16.05 8.66 -6.22
C ASP A 46 14.93 9.16 -7.15
N PHE A 47 15.24 10.20 -7.92
CA PHE A 47 14.32 10.81 -8.89
C PHE A 47 13.93 9.90 -10.07
N SER A 48 14.63 8.79 -10.29
CA SER A 48 14.27 7.83 -11.34
C SER A 48 13.08 6.94 -10.96
N ARG A 49 12.68 6.94 -9.68
CA ARG A 49 11.58 6.15 -9.13
C ARG A 49 10.42 7.02 -8.74
N GLN A 50 9.21 6.52 -8.93
CA GLN A 50 8.00 7.25 -8.59
C GLN A 50 7.40 6.75 -7.28
N ILE A 51 6.89 7.68 -6.48
CA ILE A 51 6.02 7.35 -5.35
C ILE A 51 4.83 6.57 -5.89
N GLY A 52 4.50 5.45 -5.26
CA GLY A 52 3.49 4.51 -5.73
C GLY A 52 4.07 3.31 -6.49
N ASP A 53 5.35 3.33 -6.88
CA ASP A 53 5.96 2.17 -7.55
C ASP A 53 6.06 0.95 -6.64
N LEU A 54 5.92 -0.23 -7.24
CA LEU A 54 6.15 -1.51 -6.59
C LEU A 54 7.62 -1.90 -6.71
N VAL A 55 8.15 -2.56 -5.68
CA VAL A 55 9.50 -3.13 -5.69
C VAL A 55 9.49 -4.46 -4.95
N THR A 56 10.25 -5.43 -5.45
CA THR A 56 10.53 -6.69 -4.75
C THR A 56 11.88 -6.57 -4.05
N ILE A 57 11.91 -6.75 -2.74
CA ILE A 57 13.10 -6.57 -1.92
C ILE A 57 13.48 -7.89 -1.25
N SER A 58 14.66 -8.40 -1.60
CA SER A 58 15.24 -9.57 -0.94
C SER A 58 16.02 -9.15 0.31
N PHE A 59 15.80 -9.86 1.41
CA PHE A 59 16.48 -9.65 2.68
C PHE A 59 17.52 -10.76 2.89
N PRO A 60 18.83 -10.46 2.92
CA PRO A 60 19.85 -11.44 3.27
C PRO A 60 19.65 -11.98 4.69
N ASP A 61 20.14 -13.19 4.99
CA ASP A 61 19.95 -13.93 6.27
C ASP A 61 20.22 -13.13 7.57
N LYS A 62 20.93 -12.00 7.49
CA LYS A 62 21.28 -11.16 8.65
C LYS A 62 20.32 -9.98 8.87
N LEU A 63 19.39 -9.74 7.95
CA LEU A 63 18.41 -8.66 8.06
C LEU A 63 17.03 -9.26 8.25
N GLU A 64 16.35 -8.82 9.31
CA GLU A 64 14.97 -9.20 9.55
C GLU A 64 14.04 -8.41 8.62
N GLN A 65 13.14 -9.13 7.98
CA GLN A 65 12.14 -8.52 7.11
C GLN A 65 11.06 -7.84 7.97
N PRO A 66 10.69 -6.57 7.68
CA PRO A 66 9.60 -5.88 8.39
C PRO A 66 8.30 -6.68 8.36
N PRO A 67 7.39 -6.61 9.35
CA PRO A 67 6.09 -7.29 9.28
C PRO A 67 5.19 -6.72 8.17
N VAL A 68 4.20 -7.50 7.71
CA VAL A 68 3.22 -7.03 6.72
C VAL A 68 2.49 -5.79 7.24
N GLY A 69 2.32 -4.79 6.37
CA GLY A 69 1.67 -3.52 6.71
C GLY A 69 2.57 -2.50 7.42
N SER A 70 3.79 -2.86 7.79
CA SER A 70 4.73 -1.90 8.39
C SER A 70 5.32 -0.94 7.35
N LEU A 71 5.57 0.30 7.77
CA LEU A 71 6.40 1.27 7.06
C LEU A 71 7.84 1.09 7.52
N ALA A 72 8.75 0.90 6.57
CA ALA A 72 10.18 0.76 6.86
C ALA A 72 11.01 1.70 6.00
N GLY A 73 12.06 2.25 6.61
CA GLY A 73 13.18 2.86 5.91
C GLY A 73 14.13 1.76 5.45
N ILE A 74 14.40 1.68 4.15
CA ILE A 74 15.21 0.61 3.55
C ILE A 74 16.32 1.25 2.72
N SER A 75 17.55 0.80 2.95
CA SER A 75 18.70 1.07 2.09
C SER A 75 18.89 -0.08 1.13
N LEU A 76 18.94 0.20 -0.16
CA LEU A 76 18.98 -0.80 -1.23
C LEU A 76 20.30 -0.72 -2.02
N SER A 77 20.75 -1.86 -2.54
CA SER A 77 21.90 -1.92 -3.44
C SER A 77 21.61 -1.30 -4.82
N GLU A 78 22.60 -0.69 -5.48
CA GLU A 78 22.46 -0.14 -6.84
C GLU A 78 21.98 -1.13 -7.91
N THR A 79 22.27 -2.42 -7.76
CA THR A 79 21.91 -3.42 -8.78
C THR A 79 20.42 -3.70 -8.74
N ILE A 80 19.69 -3.03 -9.61
CA ILE A 80 18.27 -3.26 -9.86
C ILE A 80 18.17 -4.16 -11.07
N ARG A 81 17.46 -5.28 -10.94
CA ARG A 81 17.22 -6.15 -12.10
C ARG A 81 16.09 -5.57 -12.93
N GLU A 82 16.30 -5.42 -14.24
CA GLU A 82 15.28 -5.01 -15.21
C GLU A 82 14.17 -6.06 -15.27
N SER A 83 13.18 -5.91 -14.39
CA SER A 83 12.03 -6.78 -14.20
C SER A 83 10.88 -5.93 -13.67
N TYR A 84 9.65 -6.42 -13.77
CA TYR A 84 8.50 -5.79 -13.15
C TYR A 84 7.85 -6.73 -12.13
N PRO A 85 7.72 -6.33 -10.85
CA PRO A 85 8.34 -5.16 -10.24
C PRO A 85 9.88 -5.24 -10.25
N PRO A 86 10.59 -4.09 -10.22
CA PRO A 86 12.04 -4.06 -10.04
C PRO A 86 12.46 -4.87 -8.81
N GLN A 87 13.58 -5.57 -8.91
CA GLN A 87 14.14 -6.35 -7.81
C GLN A 87 15.38 -5.67 -7.24
N ALA A 88 15.50 -5.62 -5.92
CA ALA A 88 16.65 -5.08 -5.21
C ALA A 88 16.98 -5.90 -3.94
N ASP A 89 18.22 -5.79 -3.48
CA ASP A 89 18.67 -6.40 -2.21
C ASP A 89 18.73 -5.34 -1.11
N ALA A 90 18.20 -5.67 0.07
CA ALA A 90 18.30 -4.82 1.25
C ALA A 90 19.72 -4.83 1.82
N ARG A 91 20.24 -3.63 2.12
CA ARG A 91 21.51 -3.38 2.82
C ARG A 91 21.31 -3.03 4.29
N ALA A 92 20.24 -2.31 4.57
CA ALA A 92 19.80 -1.98 5.92
C ALA A 92 18.28 -1.77 5.94
N VAL A 93 17.68 -1.98 7.10
CA VAL A 93 16.25 -1.78 7.31
C VAL A 93 16.00 -1.25 8.72
N GLU A 94 15.06 -0.32 8.82
CA GLU A 94 14.56 0.23 10.08
C GLU A 94 13.04 0.32 9.98
N ILE A 95 12.32 -0.31 10.92
CA ILE A 95 10.87 -0.18 11.01
C ILE A 95 10.54 1.19 11.58
N ILE A 96 9.80 2.00 10.83
CA ILE A 96 9.37 3.36 11.18
C ILE A 96 7.99 3.30 11.86
N ASP A 97 7.08 2.50 11.30
CA ASP A 97 5.74 2.27 11.84
C ASP A 97 5.38 0.79 11.66
N GLU A 98 4.89 0.15 12.73
CA GLU A 98 4.47 -1.24 12.71
C GLU A 98 3.16 -1.44 11.92
N LYS A 99 2.33 -0.40 11.79
CA LYS A 99 1.06 -0.45 11.07
C LYS A 99 0.78 0.84 10.30
N ALA A 100 1.24 0.89 9.06
CA ALA A 100 1.08 2.05 8.20
C ALA A 100 -0.39 2.30 7.84
N THR A 101 -0.78 3.57 7.88
CA THR A 101 -1.98 4.03 7.17
C THR A 101 -1.56 4.52 5.80
N VAL A 102 -2.10 3.91 4.74
CA VAL A 102 -1.70 4.21 3.36
C VAL A 102 -2.87 4.82 2.60
N VAL A 103 -2.62 5.95 1.96
CA VAL A 103 -3.54 6.57 0.99
C VAL A 103 -2.82 6.62 -0.35
N THR A 104 -3.51 6.18 -1.40
CA THR A 104 -3.00 6.14 -2.77
C THR A 104 -4.12 6.49 -3.75
N ASP A 105 -3.97 6.06 -5.00
CA ASP A 105 -4.91 6.25 -6.10
C ASP A 105 -5.41 4.89 -6.65
N PRO A 106 -6.51 4.87 -7.41
CA PRO A 106 -7.10 3.62 -7.91
C PRO A 106 -6.20 2.86 -8.88
N ASP A 107 -5.36 3.55 -9.67
CA ASP A 107 -4.45 2.91 -10.61
C ASP A 107 -3.34 2.15 -9.86
N THR A 108 -2.80 2.73 -8.80
CA THR A 108 -1.84 2.05 -7.91
C THR A 108 -2.48 0.88 -7.19
N ALA A 109 -3.71 1.02 -6.73
CA ALA A 109 -4.45 -0.08 -6.13
C ALA A 109 -4.66 -1.24 -7.11
N GLU A 110 -5.07 -0.96 -8.35
CA GLU A 110 -5.17 -1.97 -9.40
C GLU A 110 -3.82 -2.70 -9.59
N ARG A 111 -2.71 -1.97 -9.77
CA ARG A 111 -1.38 -2.60 -9.94
C ARG A 111 -0.99 -3.49 -8.77
N ILE A 112 -1.28 -3.07 -7.53
CA ILE A 112 -1.03 -3.89 -6.34
C ILE A 112 -1.86 -5.18 -6.40
N ALA A 113 -3.15 -5.07 -6.74
CA ALA A 113 -4.05 -6.21 -6.81
C ALA A 113 -3.58 -7.22 -7.86
N TRP A 114 -3.23 -6.77 -9.07
CA TRP A 114 -2.68 -7.63 -10.13
C TRP A 114 -1.34 -8.27 -9.75
N HIS A 115 -0.47 -7.54 -9.05
CA HIS A 115 0.84 -8.07 -8.66
C HIS A 115 0.74 -9.14 -7.56
N LEU A 116 -0.20 -8.99 -6.64
CA LEU A 116 -0.35 -9.87 -5.48
C LEU A 116 -1.36 -11.02 -5.69
N GLY A 117 -2.23 -10.92 -6.71
CA GLY A 117 -3.25 -11.91 -7.03
C GLY A 117 -4.21 -12.13 -5.86
N GLU A 118 -4.46 -13.40 -5.51
CA GLU A 118 -5.37 -13.83 -4.42
C GLU A 118 -5.02 -13.28 -3.02
N ASN A 119 -3.87 -12.62 -2.89
CA ASN A 119 -3.41 -12.05 -1.62
C ASN A 119 -3.84 -10.58 -1.41
N ALA A 120 -4.44 -9.96 -2.43
CA ALA A 120 -4.90 -8.58 -2.39
C ALA A 120 -6.32 -8.47 -2.93
N PHE A 121 -7.14 -7.67 -2.28
CA PHE A 121 -8.56 -7.53 -2.59
C PHE A 121 -8.87 -6.07 -2.88
N LEU A 122 -9.24 -5.80 -4.14
CA LEU A 122 -9.77 -4.52 -4.55
C LEU A 122 -11.26 -4.45 -4.19
N ILE A 123 -11.64 -3.47 -3.37
CA ILE A 123 -12.96 -3.39 -2.76
C ILE A 123 -13.63 -2.08 -3.16
N ASP A 124 -14.75 -2.19 -3.86
CA ASP A 124 -15.63 -1.07 -4.17
C ASP A 124 -16.61 -0.86 -3.02
N VAL A 125 -16.50 0.27 -2.32
CA VAL A 125 -17.41 0.64 -1.23
C VAL A 125 -18.53 1.58 -1.68
N ARG A 126 -18.89 1.57 -2.97
CA ARG A 126 -20.04 2.30 -3.52
C ARG A 126 -21.33 1.50 -3.41
N THR A 127 -22.41 2.07 -3.95
CA THR A 127 -23.69 1.37 -4.08
C THR A 127 -23.66 0.37 -5.24
N GLU A 128 -24.55 -0.63 -5.20
CA GLU A 128 -24.71 -1.62 -6.28
C GLU A 128 -25.01 -0.97 -7.64
N ALA A 129 -25.81 0.10 -7.65
CA ALA A 129 -26.10 0.85 -8.87
C ALA A 129 -24.83 1.49 -9.46
N GLU A 130 -24.04 2.18 -8.63
CA GLU A 130 -22.78 2.80 -9.06
C GLU A 130 -21.76 1.75 -9.56
N TYR A 131 -21.72 0.58 -8.92
CA TYR A 131 -20.86 -0.53 -9.32
C TYR A 131 -21.29 -1.11 -10.67
N THR A 132 -22.58 -1.39 -10.84
CA THR A 132 -23.16 -1.96 -12.07
C THR A 132 -22.98 -1.04 -13.27
N GLU A 133 -23.08 0.28 -13.04
CA GLU A 133 -22.85 1.32 -14.06
C GLU A 133 -21.39 1.38 -14.55
N GLY A 134 -20.43 0.93 -13.74
CA GLY A 134 -19.01 0.92 -14.09
C GLY A 134 -18.12 0.78 -12.86
N HIS A 135 -17.24 -0.23 -12.84
CA HIS A 135 -16.28 -0.50 -11.77
C HIS A 135 -14.93 -0.98 -12.30
N ILE A 136 -13.91 -1.00 -11.43
CA ILE A 136 -12.56 -1.47 -11.77
C ILE A 136 -12.60 -3.00 -11.88
N SER A 137 -11.93 -3.56 -12.89
CA SER A 137 -11.90 -5.00 -13.11
C SER A 137 -11.40 -5.75 -11.87
N GLY A 138 -12.09 -6.82 -11.50
CA GLY A 138 -11.78 -7.65 -10.33
C GLY A 138 -12.08 -7.03 -8.97
N ALA A 139 -12.75 -5.88 -8.93
CA ALA A 139 -13.20 -5.28 -7.68
C ALA A 139 -14.41 -6.02 -7.10
N ILE A 140 -14.40 -6.27 -5.80
CA ILE A 140 -15.51 -6.86 -5.04
C ILE A 140 -16.37 -5.74 -4.45
N LEU A 141 -17.69 -5.80 -4.65
CA LEU A 141 -18.62 -4.84 -4.09
C LEU A 141 -18.88 -5.13 -2.59
N MET A 142 -18.42 -4.23 -1.72
CA MET A 142 -18.73 -4.23 -0.28
C MET A 142 -19.08 -2.83 0.22
N PRO A 143 -20.37 -2.44 0.16
CA PRO A 143 -20.83 -1.15 0.67
C PRO A 143 -20.50 -0.97 2.17
N PRO A 144 -20.31 0.26 2.65
CA PRO A 144 -19.88 0.53 4.03
C PRO A 144 -20.82 -0.04 5.10
N GLU A 145 -22.10 -0.21 4.77
CA GLU A 145 -23.13 -0.74 5.67
C GLU A 145 -22.93 -2.23 5.99
N VAL A 146 -22.22 -2.98 5.13
CA VAL A 146 -22.05 -4.43 5.25
C VAL A 146 -20.60 -4.88 5.29
N ILE A 147 -19.65 -3.98 4.99
CA ILE A 147 -18.24 -4.33 4.85
C ILE A 147 -17.66 -4.96 6.11
N ALA A 148 -17.97 -4.43 7.30
CA ALA A 148 -17.37 -4.94 8.54
C ALA A 148 -17.75 -6.39 8.84
N ASP A 149 -19.00 -6.76 8.54
CA ASP A 149 -19.52 -8.10 8.78
C ASP A 149 -19.07 -9.08 7.68
N ARG A 150 -19.21 -8.70 6.40
CA ARG A 150 -18.91 -9.58 5.26
C ARG A 150 -17.42 -9.88 5.13
N LEU A 151 -16.58 -8.89 5.39
CA LEU A 151 -15.15 -8.97 5.11
C LEU A 151 -14.45 -10.02 5.97
N ILE A 152 -14.88 -10.21 7.23
CA ILE A 152 -14.32 -11.24 8.12
C ILE A 152 -14.61 -12.66 7.59
N ASP A 153 -15.80 -12.86 7.03
CA ASP A 153 -16.24 -14.16 6.53
C ASP A 153 -15.68 -14.46 5.13
N GLU A 154 -15.62 -13.45 4.26
CA GLU A 154 -15.16 -13.60 2.88
C GLU A 154 -13.63 -13.53 2.76
N ILE A 155 -12.95 -12.78 3.63
CA ILE A 155 -11.49 -12.61 3.61
C ILE A 155 -10.93 -12.92 5.02
N PRO A 156 -10.84 -14.19 5.42
CA PRO A 156 -10.39 -14.57 6.76
C PRO A 156 -8.89 -14.35 7.00
N ASP A 157 -8.09 -14.26 5.94
CA ASP A 157 -6.64 -14.00 6.00
C ASP A 157 -6.39 -12.55 6.45
N ARG A 158 -5.84 -12.37 7.66
CA ARG A 158 -5.55 -11.05 8.23
C ARG A 158 -4.32 -10.39 7.62
N ASP A 159 -3.48 -11.15 6.90
CA ASP A 159 -2.34 -10.62 6.16
C ASP A 159 -2.70 -10.28 4.71
N ALA A 160 -3.96 -10.43 4.31
CA ALA A 160 -4.44 -9.96 3.02
C ALA A 160 -4.38 -8.43 2.93
N VAL A 161 -3.99 -7.93 1.75
CA VAL A 161 -3.94 -6.49 1.47
C VAL A 161 -5.31 -6.03 1.00
N LEU A 162 -5.93 -5.12 1.75
CA LEU A 162 -7.25 -4.59 1.40
C LEU A 162 -7.11 -3.22 0.74
N LEU A 163 -7.65 -3.07 -0.47
CA LEU A 163 -7.53 -1.87 -1.30
C LEU A 163 -8.93 -1.28 -1.51
N LEU A 164 -9.30 -0.26 -0.74
CA LEU A 164 -10.67 0.26 -0.74
C LEU A 164 -10.75 1.51 -1.61
N TYR A 165 -11.67 1.54 -2.57
CA TYR A 165 -11.97 2.74 -3.35
C TYR A 165 -13.46 3.05 -3.32
N CYS A 166 -13.80 4.30 -3.63
CA CYS A 166 -15.19 4.69 -3.82
C CYS A 166 -15.34 5.66 -5.00
N ARG A 167 -16.37 6.49 -5.00
CA ARG A 167 -16.55 7.49 -6.08
C ARG A 167 -15.48 8.58 -6.04
N SER A 168 -15.26 9.20 -4.88
CA SER A 168 -14.43 10.42 -4.75
C SER A 168 -13.44 10.39 -3.58
N GLY A 169 -13.20 9.24 -2.96
CA GLY A 169 -12.33 9.05 -1.79
C GLY A 169 -12.99 9.15 -0.40
N ASN A 170 -14.12 9.85 -0.26
CA ASN A 170 -14.69 10.08 1.08
C ASN A 170 -15.21 8.80 1.77
N ARG A 171 -15.87 7.90 1.04
CA ARG A 171 -16.41 6.64 1.60
C ARG A 171 -15.30 5.63 1.86
N SER A 172 -14.30 5.55 0.98
CA SER A 172 -13.16 4.64 1.12
C SER A 172 -12.30 5.03 2.33
N ALA A 173 -12.03 6.32 2.55
CA ALA A 173 -11.35 6.79 3.75
C ALA A 173 -12.06 6.36 5.05
N ALA A 174 -13.39 6.51 5.09
CA ALA A 174 -14.20 6.10 6.25
C ALA A 174 -14.19 4.57 6.44
N ALA A 175 -14.35 3.81 5.34
CA ALA A 175 -14.34 2.36 5.38
C ALA A 175 -12.96 1.80 5.77
N ALA A 176 -11.87 2.38 5.26
CA ALA A 176 -10.51 1.98 5.61
C ALA A 176 -10.23 2.12 7.11
N LYS A 177 -10.75 3.19 7.74
CA LYS A 177 -10.69 3.36 9.19
C LYS A 177 -11.44 2.25 9.94
N ILE A 178 -12.67 1.95 9.54
CA ILE A 178 -13.51 0.91 10.16
C ILE A 178 -12.83 -0.46 10.03
N VAL A 179 -12.39 -0.80 8.82
CA VAL A 179 -11.76 -2.09 8.51
C VAL A 179 -10.40 -2.24 9.18
N GLY A 180 -9.65 -1.13 9.33
CA GLY A 180 -8.36 -1.12 10.03
C GLY A 180 -8.46 -1.54 11.51
N GLU A 181 -9.63 -1.37 12.13
CA GLU A 181 -9.94 -1.81 13.49
C GLU A 181 -10.25 -3.32 13.58
N LEU A 182 -10.49 -4.00 12.45
CA LEU A 182 -10.81 -5.43 12.38
C LEU A 182 -9.58 -6.36 12.40
N GLY A 183 -8.38 -5.78 12.53
CA GLY A 183 -7.14 -6.55 12.71
C GLY A 183 -6.44 -7.00 11.43
N TYR A 184 -6.84 -6.49 10.26
CA TYR A 184 -6.03 -6.67 9.04
C TYR A 184 -4.70 -5.92 9.16
N ALA A 185 -3.65 -6.54 8.63
CA ALA A 185 -2.30 -6.04 8.67
C ALA A 185 -2.15 -4.79 7.79
N LEU A 186 -2.78 -4.76 6.61
CA LEU A 186 -2.72 -3.61 5.71
C LEU A 186 -4.07 -3.29 5.07
N VAL A 187 -4.52 -2.05 5.28
CA VAL A 187 -5.70 -1.46 4.64
C VAL A 187 -5.27 -0.17 3.96
N ILE A 188 -5.54 -0.06 2.67
CA ILE A 188 -5.16 1.07 1.83
C ILE A 188 -6.41 1.79 1.36
N ASP A 189 -6.49 3.10 1.59
CA ASP A 189 -7.47 3.96 0.93
C ASP A 189 -6.96 4.33 -0.47
N ALA A 190 -7.54 3.69 -1.49
CA ALA A 190 -7.23 3.92 -2.89
C ALA A 190 -7.97 5.13 -3.49
N GLY A 191 -8.73 5.87 -2.69
CA GLY A 191 -9.35 7.12 -3.12
C GLY A 191 -10.59 6.92 -4.00
N GLY A 192 -10.71 7.76 -5.03
CA GLY A 192 -11.92 7.86 -5.85
C GLY A 192 -11.72 7.37 -7.27
N ILE A 193 -12.60 6.50 -7.75
CA ILE A 193 -12.63 5.99 -9.13
C ILE A 193 -12.69 7.11 -10.19
N ILE A 194 -13.10 8.33 -9.82
CA ILE A 194 -13.01 9.50 -10.71
C ILE A 194 -11.58 9.85 -11.15
N GLN A 195 -10.56 9.36 -10.43
CA GLN A 195 -9.14 9.53 -10.75
C GLN A 195 -8.57 8.34 -11.52
N TYR A 196 -9.32 7.24 -11.62
CA TYR A 196 -8.87 6.04 -12.31
C TYR A 196 -8.72 6.29 -13.79
N SER A 197 -7.58 5.88 -14.36
CA SER A 197 -7.26 6.11 -15.77
C SER A 197 -7.52 4.90 -16.68
N GLY A 198 -7.78 3.73 -16.08
CA GLY A 198 -8.08 2.49 -16.82
C GLY A 198 -9.55 2.37 -17.25
N ASP A 199 -9.84 1.24 -17.90
CA ASP A 199 -11.17 0.93 -18.42
C ASP A 199 -12.09 0.41 -17.31
N LEU A 200 -13.30 0.94 -17.26
CA LEU A 200 -14.35 0.44 -16.39
C LEU A 200 -15.12 -0.70 -17.08
N ILE A 201 -15.39 -1.75 -16.31
CA ILE A 201 -16.30 -2.80 -16.73
C ILE A 201 -17.69 -2.56 -16.15
N THR A 202 -18.71 -3.02 -16.87
CA THR A 202 -20.13 -2.84 -16.50
C THR A 202 -20.78 -4.19 -16.22
N GLY A 203 -21.82 -4.21 -15.41
CA GLY A 203 -22.53 -5.44 -15.03
C GLY A 203 -22.19 -5.94 -13.62
N PRO A 204 -22.61 -7.17 -13.29
CA PRO A 204 -22.41 -7.76 -11.97
C PRO A 204 -20.95 -8.20 -11.74
N ASP A 205 -20.66 -8.64 -10.52
CA ASP A 205 -19.35 -9.09 -10.03
C ASP A 205 -18.54 -9.88 -11.09
N PRO A 206 -17.36 -9.38 -11.51
CA PRO A 206 -16.52 -10.00 -12.53
C PRO A 206 -15.78 -11.25 -12.02
N GLY A 207 -15.82 -11.53 -10.71
CA GLY A 207 -14.95 -12.49 -10.05
C GLY A 207 -13.57 -11.90 -9.69
N PRO A 208 -12.74 -12.64 -8.94
CA PRO A 208 -11.42 -12.17 -8.51
C PRO A 208 -10.49 -11.93 -9.71
N LEU A 209 -9.51 -11.05 -9.53
CA LEU A 209 -8.40 -10.92 -10.49
C LEU A 209 -7.65 -12.26 -10.61
N PRO A 210 -7.18 -12.62 -11.82
CA PRO A 210 -6.51 -13.89 -12.09
C PRO A 210 -5.13 -14.02 -11.43
#